data_AF-A0AAU7CBJ3-F1
#
_entry.id   AF-A0AAU7CBJ3-F1
#
_cell.length_a   1.000
_cell.length_b   1.000
_cell.length_c   1.000
_cell.angle_alpha   90.00
_cell.angle_beta   90.00
_cell.angle_gamma   90.00
#
_symmetry.space_group_name_H-M   'P 1'
#
loop_
_entity.id
_entity.type
_entity.pdbx_description
1 polymer ?
#
loop_
_entity_poly.entity_id
_entity_poly.type
_entity_poly.pdbx_seq_one_letter_code
_entity_poly.pdbx_strand_id
1 'polypeptide(L)'
;MGAIIWPLLIYWLAMFIASYMIVEFGQDFFYDEVTPRAGLKVGLGSFLLAALLTWLRPSYDTMFTSDLPWTVLQAIVWFAVFTLIYQFHPQHALAIGTVALLLIPGVATMGVQSLMTPTPTLAPARTLQHRPAVRRSLAPASVPPAKPAAAAETK
;
A
#
# COMPACT_ATOMS: atom_id res chain seq x y z
N MET A 1 -8.53 9.73 -16.12
CA MET A 1 -7.24 9.15 -16.56
C MET A 1 -6.15 9.22 -15.48
N GLY A 2 -6.05 10.30 -14.69
CA GLY A 2 -5.05 10.40 -13.60
C GLY A 2 -5.06 9.26 -12.56
N ALA A 3 -6.21 8.61 -12.32
CA ALA A 3 -6.35 7.48 -11.39
C ALA A 3 -5.61 6.20 -11.81
N ILE A 4 -5.18 6.07 -13.07
CA ILE A 4 -4.45 4.89 -13.58
C ILE A 4 -2.96 5.22 -13.80
N ILE A 5 -2.67 6.48 -14.15
CA ILE A 5 -1.30 6.93 -14.45
C ILE A 5 -0.40 6.80 -13.21
N TRP A 6 -0.88 7.22 -12.03
CA TRP A 6 -0.06 7.15 -10.82
C TRP A 6 0.27 5.71 -10.38
N PRO A 7 -0.69 4.78 -10.27
CA PRO A 7 -0.37 3.38 -10.04
C PRO A 7 0.60 2.82 -11.08
N LEU A 8 0.40 3.14 -12.36
CA LEU A 8 1.29 2.68 -13.43
C LEU A 8 2.72 3.15 -13.22
N LEU A 9 2.93 4.43 -12.92
CA LEU A 9 4.27 4.98 -12.69
C LEU A 9 4.95 4.37 -11.46
N ILE A 10 4.20 4.17 -10.37
CA ILE A 10 4.74 3.55 -9.14
C ILE A 10 5.09 2.08 -9.39
N TYR A 11 4.19 1.31 -10.01
CA TYR A 11 4.46 -0.07 -10.39
C TYR A 11 5.63 -0.15 -11.37
N TRP A 12 5.71 0.77 -12.33
CA TRP A 12 6.79 0.78 -13.30
C TRP A 12 8.13 1.06 -12.65
N LEU A 13 8.22 2.04 -11.76
CA LEU A 13 9.45 2.29 -11.00
C LEU A 13 9.88 1.07 -10.18
N ALA A 14 8.96 0.44 -9.46
CA ALA A 14 9.25 -0.74 -8.65
C ALA A 14 9.70 -1.93 -9.52
N MET A 15 8.99 -2.20 -10.61
CA MET A 15 9.35 -3.25 -11.57
C MET A 15 10.67 -2.95 -12.26
N PHE A 16 10.95 -1.68 -12.58
CA PHE A 16 12.19 -1.27 -13.25
C PHE A 16 13.39 -1.54 -12.37
N ILE A 17 13.35 -1.10 -11.10
CA ILE A 17 14.43 -1.34 -10.14
C ILE A 17 14.63 -2.84 -9.92
N ALA A 18 13.56 -3.58 -9.66
CA ALA A 18 13.66 -5.01 -9.39
C ALA A 18 14.18 -5.79 -10.62
N SER A 19 13.67 -5.47 -11.81
CA SER A 19 14.11 -6.11 -13.05
C SER A 19 15.55 -5.74 -13.40
N TYR A 20 15.96 -4.49 -13.14
CA TYR A 20 17.34 -4.07 -13.31
C TYR A 20 18.27 -4.90 -12.43
N MET A 21 17.97 -4.99 -11.12
CA MET A 21 18.78 -5.79 -10.19
C MET A 21 18.83 -7.26 -10.60
N ILE A 22 17.69 -7.84 -10.96
CA ILE A 22 17.64 -9.25 -11.35
C ILE A 22 18.40 -9.53 -12.65
N VAL A 23 18.29 -8.66 -13.65
CA VAL A 23 19.04 -8.81 -14.90
C VAL A 23 20.52 -8.59 -14.65
N GLU A 24 20.92 -7.54 -13.95
CA GLU A 24 22.33 -7.24 -13.68
C GLU A 24 23.00 -8.37 -12.89
N PHE A 25 22.48 -8.70 -11.70
CA PHE A 25 23.08 -9.73 -10.85
C PHE A 25 22.85 -11.14 -11.39
N GLY A 26 21.68 -11.41 -11.99
CA GLY A 26 21.37 -12.73 -12.50
C GLY A 26 22.22 -13.08 -13.73
N GLN A 27 22.44 -12.12 -14.63
CA GLN A 27 23.22 -12.39 -15.85
C GLN A 27 24.70 -12.50 -15.54
N ASP A 28 25.20 -11.64 -14.65
CA ASP A 28 26.57 -11.72 -14.13
C ASP A 28 26.81 -13.05 -13.39
N PHE A 29 25.91 -13.43 -12.47
CA PHE A 29 26.10 -14.63 -11.64
C PHE A 29 25.90 -15.96 -12.38
N PHE A 30 24.90 -16.06 -13.27
CA PHE A 30 24.56 -17.33 -13.93
C PHE A 30 25.26 -17.55 -15.27
N TYR A 31 25.70 -16.48 -15.94
CA TYR A 31 26.21 -16.56 -17.30
C TYR A 31 27.55 -15.84 -17.52
N ASP A 32 28.07 -15.07 -16.55
CA ASP A 32 29.29 -14.26 -16.71
C ASP A 32 29.22 -13.35 -17.95
N GLU A 33 28.01 -12.85 -18.25
CA GLU A 33 27.69 -12.09 -19.46
C GLU A 33 27.16 -10.70 -19.12
N VAL A 34 27.72 -9.68 -19.80
CA VAL A 34 27.16 -8.33 -19.77
C VAL A 34 26.00 -8.27 -20.77
N THR A 35 24.78 -8.07 -20.26
CA THR A 35 23.58 -8.09 -21.12
C THR A 35 23.60 -6.93 -22.13
N PRO A 36 23.70 -7.21 -23.44
CA PRO A 36 23.67 -6.15 -24.44
C PRO A 36 22.31 -5.46 -24.42
N ARG A 37 22.33 -4.12 -24.40
CA ARG A 37 21.13 -3.27 -24.33
C ARG A 37 20.26 -3.55 -23.08
N ALA A 38 20.90 -3.87 -21.96
CA ALA A 38 20.23 -4.14 -20.67
C ALA A 38 19.14 -3.10 -20.36
N GLY A 39 19.44 -1.80 -20.46
CA GLY A 39 18.47 -0.74 -20.18
C GLY A 39 17.20 -0.80 -21.03
N LEU A 40 17.30 -1.16 -22.31
CA LEU A 40 16.14 -1.23 -23.22
C LEU A 40 15.30 -2.49 -22.94
N LYS A 41 15.96 -3.62 -22.70
CA LYS A 41 15.32 -4.88 -22.30
C LYS A 41 14.60 -4.71 -20.95
N VAL A 42 15.31 -4.21 -19.94
CA VAL A 42 14.78 -3.93 -18.59
C VAL A 42 13.63 -2.95 -18.67
N GLY A 43 13.77 -1.85 -19.41
CA GLY A 43 12.71 -0.87 -19.62
C GLY A 43 11.44 -1.49 -20.22
N LEU A 44 11.57 -2.27 -21.29
CA LEU A 44 10.44 -2.94 -21.94
C LEU A 44 9.78 -3.98 -21.04
N GLY A 45 10.57 -4.88 -20.45
CA GLY A 45 10.06 -5.96 -19.60
C GLY A 45 9.38 -5.41 -18.33
N SER A 46 10.01 -4.44 -17.67
CA SER A 46 9.43 -3.82 -16.46
C SER A 46 8.17 -3.04 -16.77
N PHE A 47 8.11 -2.36 -17.92
CA PHE A 47 6.90 -1.66 -18.36
C PHE A 47 5.74 -2.64 -18.62
N LEU A 48 6.00 -3.77 -19.28
CA LEU A 48 4.98 -4.80 -19.51
C LEU A 48 4.45 -5.38 -18.20
N LEU A 49 5.34 -5.71 -17.26
CA LEU A 49 4.95 -6.23 -15.95
C LEU A 49 4.17 -5.18 -15.13
N ALA A 50 4.56 -3.92 -15.19
CA ALA A 50 3.87 -2.84 -14.52
C ALA A 50 2.49 -2.55 -15.13
N ALA A 51 2.37 -2.59 -16.45
CA ALA A 51 1.10 -2.46 -17.15
C ALA A 51 0.15 -3.60 -16.76
N LEU A 52 0.66 -4.83 -16.70
CA LEU A 52 -0.08 -6.00 -16.23
C LEU A 52 -0.60 -5.81 -14.80
N LEU A 53 0.26 -5.38 -13.86
CA LEU A 53 -0.13 -5.12 -12.47
C LEU A 53 -1.16 -4.00 -12.35
N THR A 54 -1.00 -2.95 -13.15
CA THR A 54 -1.92 -1.81 -13.16
C THR A 54 -3.30 -2.20 -13.68
N TRP A 55 -3.34 -3.09 -14.67
CA TRP A 55 -4.57 -3.51 -15.31
C TRP A 55 -5.31 -4.58 -14.50
N LEU A 56 -4.62 -5.65 -14.08
CA LEU A 56 -5.25 -6.71 -13.29
C LEU A 56 -5.55 -6.28 -11.86
N ARG A 57 -4.77 -5.34 -11.30
CA ARG A 57 -4.80 -4.97 -9.88
C ARG A 57 -4.90 -6.20 -8.96
N PRO A 58 -3.99 -7.18 -9.11
CA PRO A 58 -4.07 -8.42 -8.38
C PRO A 58 -3.97 -8.13 -6.88
N SER A 59 -4.87 -8.75 -6.11
CA SER A 59 -4.86 -8.70 -4.65
C SER A 59 -3.97 -9.82 -4.13
N TYR A 60 -2.98 -9.46 -3.31
CA TYR A 60 -2.04 -10.43 -2.74
C TYR A 60 -2.75 -11.44 -1.81
N ASP A 61 -3.81 -11.01 -1.12
CA ASP A 61 -4.54 -11.86 -0.17
C ASP A 61 -5.39 -12.95 -0.85
N THR A 62 -5.81 -12.71 -2.09
CA THR A 62 -6.75 -13.60 -2.82
C THR A 62 -6.10 -14.38 -3.97
N MET A 63 -4.79 -14.18 -4.20
CA MET A 63 -4.06 -14.76 -5.34
C MET A 63 -4.07 -16.30 -5.38
N PHE A 64 -4.12 -16.96 -4.22
CA PHE A 64 -4.13 -18.43 -4.13
C PHE A 64 -5.51 -19.03 -3.83
N THR A 65 -6.54 -18.19 -3.78
CA THR A 65 -7.91 -18.62 -3.46
C THR A 65 -8.84 -18.25 -4.61
N SER A 66 -9.38 -17.05 -4.59
CA SER A 66 -10.42 -16.60 -5.53
C SER A 66 -9.86 -16.18 -6.89
N ASP A 67 -8.61 -15.72 -6.94
CA ASP A 67 -8.00 -15.14 -8.16
C ASP A 67 -6.95 -16.04 -8.82
N LEU A 68 -6.96 -17.35 -8.52
CA LEU A 68 -5.99 -18.30 -9.03
C LEU A 68 -5.79 -18.26 -10.57
N PRO A 69 -6.84 -18.15 -11.42
CA PRO A 69 -6.65 -18.05 -12.86
C PRO A 69 -5.81 -16.83 -13.28
N TRP A 70 -6.00 -15.70 -12.59
CA TRP A 70 -5.25 -14.47 -12.85
C TRP A 70 -3.79 -14.60 -12.40
N THR A 71 -3.56 -15.23 -11.26
CA THR A 71 -2.21 -15.52 -10.76
C THR A 71 -1.45 -16.48 -11.70
N VAL A 72 -2.13 -17.47 -12.26
CA VAL A 72 -1.55 -18.36 -13.28
C VAL A 72 -1.19 -17.57 -14.55
N LEU A 73 -2.09 -16.72 -15.05
CA LEU A 73 -1.78 -15.84 -16.18
C LEU A 73 -0.58 -14.95 -15.87
N GLN A 74 -0.53 -14.40 -14.65
CA GLN A 74 0.58 -13.58 -14.20
C GLN A 74 1.89 -14.36 -14.22
N ALA A 75 1.92 -15.59 -13.70
CA ALA A 75 3.08 -16.47 -13.74
C ALA A 75 3.55 -16.74 -15.19
N ILE A 76 2.62 -16.97 -16.11
CA ILE A 76 2.92 -17.17 -17.54
C ILE A 76 3.57 -15.92 -18.14
N VAL A 77 3.02 -14.74 -17.88
CA VAL A 77 3.57 -13.48 -18.40
C VAL A 77 4.95 -13.20 -17.81
N TRP A 78 5.13 -13.43 -16.51
CA TRP A 78 6.44 -13.30 -15.85
C TRP A 78 7.46 -14.23 -16.48
N PHE A 79 7.13 -15.51 -16.62
CA PHE A 79 7.99 -16.49 -17.29
C PHE A 79 8.34 -16.07 -18.72
N ALA A 80 7.36 -15.58 -19.49
CA ALA A 80 7.57 -15.10 -20.85
C ALA A 80 8.50 -13.88 -20.91
N VAL A 81 8.34 -12.91 -20.01
CA VAL A 81 9.22 -11.73 -19.93
C VAL A 81 10.65 -12.17 -19.59
N PHE A 82 10.83 -13.02 -18.59
CA PHE A 82 12.14 -13.51 -18.19
C PHE A 82 12.84 -14.32 -19.28
N THR A 83 12.09 -15.14 -20.01
CA THR A 83 12.65 -16.01 -21.05
C THR A 83 12.89 -15.26 -22.37
N LEU A 84 11.91 -14.47 -22.83
CA LEU A 84 11.95 -13.87 -24.17
C LEU A 84 12.63 -12.50 -24.18
N ILE A 85 12.38 -11.67 -23.16
CA ILE A 85 12.90 -10.30 -23.10
C ILE A 85 14.26 -10.28 -22.40
N TYR A 86 14.34 -10.90 -21.22
CA TYR A 86 15.58 -10.96 -20.45
C TYR A 86 16.50 -12.10 -20.87
N GLN A 87 16.02 -13.04 -21.68
CA GLN A 87 16.84 -14.12 -22.27
C GLN A 87 17.49 -15.03 -21.22
N PHE A 88 16.86 -15.19 -20.06
CA PHE A 88 17.25 -16.24 -19.12
C PHE A 88 16.93 -17.61 -19.70
N HIS A 89 17.78 -18.60 -19.42
CA HIS A 89 17.47 -20.00 -19.72
C HIS A 89 16.16 -20.41 -19.01
N PRO A 90 15.27 -21.20 -19.63
CA PRO A 90 13.93 -21.47 -19.09
C PRO A 90 13.91 -21.93 -17.64
N GLN A 91 14.89 -22.73 -17.20
CA GLN A 91 14.98 -23.20 -15.83
C GLN A 91 15.24 -22.06 -14.81
N HIS A 92 16.12 -21.12 -15.15
CA HIS A 92 16.38 -19.94 -14.31
C HIS A 92 15.22 -18.95 -14.38
N ALA A 93 14.64 -18.76 -15.56
CA ALA A 93 13.46 -17.93 -15.75
C ALA A 93 12.28 -18.41 -14.90
N LEU A 94 12.09 -19.73 -14.79
CA LEU A 94 11.04 -20.32 -13.95
C LEU A 94 11.34 -20.08 -12.46
N ALA A 95 12.54 -20.39 -12.00
CA ALA A 95 12.93 -20.23 -10.60
C ALA A 95 12.88 -18.76 -10.15
N ILE A 96 13.61 -17.88 -10.85
CA ILE A 96 13.69 -16.45 -10.53
C ILE A 96 12.35 -15.78 -10.78
N GLY A 97 11.69 -16.08 -11.90
CA GLY A 97 10.39 -15.51 -12.23
C GLY A 97 9.32 -15.84 -11.19
N THR A 98 9.31 -17.06 -10.65
CA THR A 98 8.39 -17.45 -9.58
C THR A 98 8.70 -16.71 -8.27
N VAL A 99 9.97 -16.67 -7.86
CA VAL A 99 10.37 -15.94 -6.63
C VAL A 99 10.02 -14.46 -6.75
N ALA A 100 10.29 -13.87 -7.91
CA ALA A 100 10.06 -12.47 -8.19
C ALA A 100 8.54 -12.15 -8.26
N LEU A 101 7.73 -13.04 -8.83
CA LEU A 101 6.26 -12.95 -8.84
C LEU A 101 5.66 -12.97 -7.43
N LEU A 102 6.26 -13.72 -6.51
CA LEU A 102 5.76 -13.79 -5.13
C LEU A 102 6.18 -12.57 -4.31
N LEU A 103 7.39 -12.07 -4.49
CA LEU A 103 7.92 -10.98 -3.66
C LEU A 103 7.51 -9.60 -4.15
N ILE A 104 7.70 -9.33 -5.45
CA ILE A 104 7.70 -7.95 -5.95
C ILE A 104 6.27 -7.39 -6.04
N PRO A 105 5.25 -8.11 -6.55
CA PRO A 105 3.86 -7.63 -6.53
C PRO A 105 3.36 -7.31 -5.12
N GLY A 106 3.70 -8.11 -4.12
CA GLY A 106 3.33 -7.85 -2.71
C GLY A 106 3.90 -6.51 -2.23
N VAL A 107 5.20 -6.29 -2.41
CA VAL A 107 5.85 -5.03 -2.01
C VAL A 107 5.32 -3.84 -2.82
N ALA A 108 5.14 -4.02 -4.13
CA ALA A 108 4.71 -2.94 -5.01
C ALA A 108 3.25 -2.53 -4.75
N THR A 109 2.35 -3.49 -4.48
CA THR A 109 0.95 -3.22 -4.14
C THR A 109 0.83 -2.47 -2.82
N MET A 110 1.62 -2.85 -1.81
CA MET A 110 1.71 -2.10 -0.53
C MET A 110 2.21 -0.66 -0.75
N GLY A 111 3.22 -0.46 -1.61
CA GLY A 111 3.72 0.87 -1.96
C GLY A 111 2.66 1.74 -2.65
N VAL A 112 1.93 1.17 -3.61
CA VAL A 112 0.82 1.87 -4.29
C VAL A 112 -0.30 2.20 -3.31
N GLN A 113 -0.71 1.27 -2.45
CA GLN A 113 -1.73 1.52 -1.44
C GLN A 113 -1.31 2.62 -0.47
N SER A 114 -0.07 2.61 0.01
CA SER A 114 0.47 3.63 0.91
C SER A 114 0.44 5.04 0.28
N LEU A 115 0.83 5.16 -0.99
CA LEU A 115 0.89 6.45 -1.69
C LEU A 115 -0.48 6.95 -2.21
N MET A 116 -1.41 6.04 -2.47
CA MET A 116 -2.73 6.36 -3.03
C MET A 116 -3.82 6.48 -1.95
N THR A 117 -3.63 5.94 -0.75
CA THR A 117 -4.62 6.03 0.32
C THR A 117 -4.66 7.47 0.83
N PRO A 118 -5.81 8.17 0.75
CA PRO A 118 -5.91 9.51 1.29
C PRO A 118 -5.64 9.47 2.79
N THR A 119 -4.60 10.16 3.25
CA THR A 119 -4.39 10.36 4.68
C THR A 119 -5.64 11.06 5.22
N PRO A 120 -6.38 10.47 6.18
CA PRO A 120 -7.45 11.21 6.83
C PRO A 120 -6.79 12.41 7.49
N THR A 121 -7.08 13.60 6.96
CA THR A 121 -6.64 14.85 7.56
C THR A 121 -7.16 14.82 8.98
N LEU A 122 -6.27 14.58 9.96
CA LEU A 122 -6.61 14.74 11.37
C LEU A 122 -7.22 16.12 11.46
N ALA A 123 -8.52 16.18 11.80
CA ALA A 123 -9.21 17.43 11.98
C ALA A 123 -8.30 18.31 12.84
N PRO A 124 -8.03 19.57 12.44
CA PRO A 124 -7.10 20.41 13.18
C PRO A 124 -7.50 20.36 14.64
N ALA A 125 -6.55 20.13 15.53
CA ALA A 125 -6.73 20.13 16.98
C ALA A 125 -7.12 21.53 17.55
N ARG A 126 -7.86 22.33 16.79
CA ARG A 126 -8.82 23.30 17.27
C ARG A 126 -10.11 22.52 17.54
N THR A 127 -10.31 21.98 18.72
CA THR A 127 -10.50 22.77 19.91
C THR A 127 -10.24 21.80 21.04
N LEU A 128 -9.17 22.00 21.82
CA LEU A 128 -9.20 21.58 23.22
C LEU A 128 -10.48 22.20 23.76
N GLN A 129 -11.54 21.39 23.88
CA GLN A 129 -12.75 21.77 24.60
C GLN A 129 -12.25 22.29 25.93
N HIS A 130 -12.33 23.61 26.08
CA HIS A 130 -12.06 24.27 27.33
C HIS A 130 -13.15 23.71 28.26
N ARG A 131 -12.84 22.63 28.99
CA ARG A 131 -13.67 22.20 30.11
C ARG A 131 -13.83 23.46 30.94
N PRO A 132 -15.04 24.00 31.14
CA PRO A 132 -15.19 25.14 32.02
C PRO A 132 -14.58 24.68 33.34
N ALA A 133 -13.54 25.38 33.78
CA ALA A 133 -12.93 25.11 35.07
C ALA A 133 -14.04 25.32 36.08
N VAL A 134 -14.62 24.22 36.58
CA VAL A 134 -15.56 24.24 37.68
C VAL A 134 -14.74 24.64 38.90
N ARG A 135 -14.48 25.94 39.04
CA ARG A 135 -14.14 26.57 40.30
C ARG A 135 -15.41 26.50 41.13
N ARG A 136 -15.67 25.31 41.68
CA ARG A 136 -16.55 25.13 42.83
C ARG A 136 -15.81 25.83 43.97
N SER A 137 -16.14 27.09 44.19
CA SER A 137 -15.68 27.83 45.36
C SER A 137 -16.05 27.00 46.58
N LEU A 138 -15.03 26.58 47.34
CA LEU A 138 -15.16 26.09 48.71
C LEU A 138 -15.51 27.28 49.63
N ALA A 139 -16.57 28.01 49.29
CA ALA A 139 -17.16 28.98 50.18
C ALA A 139 -18.16 28.23 51.08
N PRO A 140 -17.98 28.24 52.41
CA PRO A 140 -18.95 27.62 53.30
C PRO A 140 -20.30 28.31 53.11
N ALA A 141 -21.35 27.51 52.90
CA ALA A 141 -22.71 27.98 52.77
C ALA A 141 -23.10 28.71 54.06
N SER A 142 -23.23 30.04 54.00
CA SER A 142 -23.90 30.80 55.04
C SER A 142 -25.39 30.47 54.99
N VAL A 143 -25.88 29.87 56.07
CA VAL A 143 -27.28 29.54 56.30
C VAL A 143 -28.12 30.83 56.30
N PRO A 144 -29.17 30.97 55.46
CA PRO A 144 -30.16 32.03 55.63
C PRO A 144 -31.14 31.65 56.76
N PRO A 145 -31.61 32.64 57.54
CA PRO A 145 -32.39 32.40 58.75
C PRO A 145 -33.79 31.85 58.46
N ALA A 146 -34.27 31.00 59.38
CA ALA A 146 -35.60 30.39 59.36
C ALA A 146 -36.71 31.45 59.35
N LYS A 147 -37.64 31.34 58.39
CA LYS A 147 -38.91 32.05 58.40
C LYS A 147 -39.94 31.20 59.18
N PRO A 148 -40.63 31.72 60.20
CA PRO A 148 -41.56 30.91 60.99
C PRO A 148 -42.74 30.44 60.15
N ALA A 149 -43.16 29.20 60.43
CA ALA A 149 -44.27 28.50 59.81
C ALA A 149 -45.60 29.28 59.94
N ALA A 150 -46.25 29.54 58.80
CA ALA A 150 -47.68 29.76 58.79
C ALA A 150 -48.34 28.38 58.89
N ALA A 151 -48.84 28.04 60.07
CA ALA A 151 -49.66 26.88 60.31
C ALA A 151 -51.13 27.30 60.47
N ALA A 152 -51.98 26.55 59.78
CA ALA A 152 -53.34 26.19 60.15
C ALA A 152 -54.46 27.24 60.00
N GLU A 153 -55.11 27.14 58.85
CA GLU A 153 -56.56 27.07 58.68
C GLU A 153 -57.26 26.34 59.85
N THR A 154 -58.29 26.95 60.47
CA THR A 154 -59.46 26.25 61.01
C THR A 154 -60.59 27.22 61.42
N LYS A 155 -61.75 26.99 60.78
CA LYS A 155 -63.15 27.27 61.16
C LYS A 155 -63.76 28.66 60.93
#